data_AF-A0A6J4PAD7-F1
#
_entry.id   AF-A0A6J4PAD7-F1
#
_cell.length_a   1.000
_cell.length_b   1.000
_cell.length_c   1.000
_cell.angle_alpha   90.00
_cell.angle_beta   90.00
_cell.angle_gamma   90.00
#
_symmetry.space_group_name_H-M   'P 1'
#
loop_
_entity.id
_entity.type
_entity.pdbx_description
1 polymer ?
#
loop_
_entity_poly.entity_id
_entity_poly.type
_entity_poly.pdbx_seq_one_letter_code
_entity_poly.pdbx_strand_id
1 'polypeptide(L)'
;MSEQNTESTIKVRQVTDVHSNWSTQGDLQQGKFSYQFILDNGAEEAMIMPTAEDGKLLRDLIHDAETIYWDTEKGVLIFGKVK
;
A
#
# COMPACT_ATOMS: atom_id res chain seq x y z
N MET A 1 21.55 18.84 -3.09
CA MET A 1 22.01 17.52 -3.56
C MET A 1 22.24 16.50 -2.45
N SER A 2 22.43 16.91 -1.18
CA SER A 2 22.62 15.95 -0.07
C SER A 2 21.31 15.36 0.48
N GLU A 3 20.21 16.13 0.50
CA GLU A 3 18.92 15.67 1.05
C GLU A 3 18.24 14.59 0.19
N GLN A 4 18.26 14.72 -1.15
CA GLN A 4 17.70 13.71 -2.07
C GLN A 4 18.34 12.30 -1.92
N ASN A 5 19.61 12.23 -1.49
CA ASN A 5 20.30 10.95 -1.29
C ASN A 5 19.87 10.26 0.02
N THR A 6 19.51 11.04 1.04
CA THR A 6 19.07 10.49 2.34
C THR A 6 17.67 9.90 2.24
N GLU A 7 16.74 10.57 1.53
CA GLU A 7 15.37 10.06 1.34
C GLU A 7 15.35 8.72 0.57
N SER A 8 16.24 8.54 -0.40
CA SER A 8 16.37 7.30 -1.18
C SER A 8 16.93 6.11 -0.39
N THR A 9 17.36 6.31 0.86
CA THR A 9 17.94 5.24 1.71
C THR A 9 16.91 4.58 2.62
N ILE A 10 15.74 5.20 2.80
CA ILE A 10 14.68 4.69 3.69
C ILE A 10 13.91 3.61 2.94
N LYS A 11 14.18 2.35 3.30
CA LYS A 11 13.61 1.15 2.67
C LYS A 11 12.26 0.75 3.24
N VAL A 12 11.93 1.25 4.44
CA VAL A 12 10.66 0.97 5.12
C VAL A 12 10.02 2.32 5.42
N ARG A 13 8.88 2.57 4.78
CA ARG A 13 8.16 3.85 4.88
C ARG A 13 6.83 3.68 5.59
N GLN A 14 6.35 4.71 6.26
CA GLN A 14 5.04 4.66 6.90
C GLN A 14 3.95 4.83 5.85
N VAL A 15 2.94 3.95 5.88
CA VAL A 15 1.72 4.15 5.10
C VAL A 15 0.83 5.13 5.87
N THR A 16 0.66 6.31 5.30
CA THR A 16 -0.10 7.42 5.91
C THR A 16 -1.54 7.50 5.41
N ASP A 17 -1.81 6.99 4.22
CA ASP A 17 -3.17 6.85 3.68
C ASP A 17 -3.23 5.64 2.73
N VAL A 18 -4.42 5.05 2.59
CA VAL A 18 -4.68 3.90 1.72
C VAL A 18 -5.91 4.16 0.88
N HIS A 19 -5.74 4.17 -0.44
CA HIS A 19 -6.85 4.34 -1.38
C HIS A 19 -7.20 3.00 -2.03
N SER A 20 -8.49 2.68 -2.02
CA SER A 20 -9.04 1.52 -2.71
C SER A 20 -9.46 1.92 -4.11
N ASN A 21 -8.96 1.21 -5.12
CA ASN A 21 -9.21 1.50 -6.51
C ASN A 21 -9.86 0.29 -7.20
N TRP A 22 -10.73 0.55 -8.18
CA TRP A 22 -11.30 -0.44 -9.07
C TRP A 22 -11.14 0.03 -10.51
N SER A 23 -10.72 -0.87 -11.40
CA SER A 23 -10.51 -0.55 -12.81
C SER A 23 -11.20 -1.57 -13.73
N THR A 24 -11.82 -1.07 -14.80
CA THR A 24 -12.32 -1.92 -15.89
C THR A 24 -11.16 -2.60 -16.62
N GLN A 25 -11.39 -3.82 -17.11
CA GLN A 25 -10.42 -4.59 -17.89
C GLN A 25 -10.89 -4.80 -19.34
N GLY A 26 -11.93 -4.08 -19.75
CA GLY A 26 -12.61 -4.26 -21.04
C GLY A 26 -14.00 -4.85 -20.87
N ASP A 27 -14.74 -4.88 -21.97
CA ASP A 27 -16.15 -5.26 -21.97
C ASP A 27 -16.33 -6.71 -21.53
N LEU A 28 -17.28 -6.92 -20.61
CA LEU A 28 -17.64 -8.22 -20.04
C LEU A 28 -16.49 -8.94 -19.31
N GLN A 29 -15.40 -8.24 -18.96
CA GLN A 29 -14.32 -8.78 -18.14
C GLN A 29 -14.49 -8.44 -16.66
N GLN A 30 -13.94 -9.29 -15.79
CA GLN A 30 -13.87 -9.00 -14.36
C GLN A 30 -12.94 -7.80 -14.12
N GLY A 31 -13.47 -6.76 -13.46
CA GLY A 31 -12.65 -5.62 -13.04
C GLY A 31 -11.61 -6.02 -11.99
N LYS A 32 -10.54 -5.23 -11.90
CA LYS A 32 -9.45 -5.46 -10.94
C LYS A 32 -9.46 -4.42 -9.83
N PHE A 33 -9.30 -4.91 -8.61
CA PHE A 33 -9.05 -4.08 -7.44
C PHE A 33 -7.55 -3.83 -7.27
N SER A 34 -7.23 -2.64 -6.78
CA SER A 34 -5.88 -2.31 -6.30
C SER A 34 -5.97 -1.48 -5.03
N TYR A 35 -4.90 -1.52 -4.24
CA TYR A 35 -4.67 -0.57 -3.17
C TYR A 35 -3.48 0.30 -3.53
N GLN A 36 -3.65 1.61 -3.35
CA GLN A 36 -2.59 2.59 -3.44
C GLN A 36 -2.24 3.02 -2.01
N PHE A 37 -0.96 2.95 -1.67
CA PHE A 37 -0.42 3.34 -0.39
C PHE A 37 0.28 4.68 -0.54
N ILE A 38 -0.15 5.67 0.25
CA ILE A 38 0.50 6.98 0.32
C ILE A 38 1.55 6.91 1.42
N LEU A 39 2.81 7.02 1.04
CA LEU A 39 3.96 6.83 1.93
C LEU A 39 4.47 8.17 2.44
N ASP A 40 4.77 8.24 3.73
CA ASP A 40 5.36 9.40 4.41
C ASP A 40 4.68 10.74 4.04
N ASN A 41 3.34 10.79 4.10
CA ASN A 41 2.49 11.95 3.76
C ASN A 41 2.59 12.41 2.30
N GLY A 42 2.80 11.48 1.37
CA GLY A 42 2.83 11.75 -0.06
C GLY A 42 4.23 12.00 -0.63
N ALA A 43 5.28 11.63 0.12
CA ALA A 43 6.64 11.65 -0.41
C ALA A 43 6.85 10.58 -1.49
N GLU A 44 6.15 9.44 -1.36
CA GLU A 44 6.18 8.34 -2.33
C GLU A 44 4.83 7.62 -2.34
N GLU A 45 4.57 6.84 -3.38
CA GLU A 45 3.39 6.00 -3.48
C GLU A 45 3.77 4.58 -3.90
N ALA A 46 3.07 3.59 -3.35
CA ALA A 46 3.16 2.21 -3.78
C ALA A 46 1.79 1.68 -4.18
N MET A 47 1.74 0.69 -5.06
CA MET A 47 0.49 0.06 -5.47
C MET A 47 0.62 -1.46 -5.43
N ILE A 48 -0.43 -2.11 -4.91
CA ILE A 48 -0.60 -3.55 -4.98
C ILE A 48 -1.91 -3.90 -5.69
N MET A 49 -1.93 -5.04 -6.37
CA MET A 49 -3.10 -5.58 -7.07
C MET A 49 -3.41 -6.97 -6.52
N PRO A 50 -3.98 -7.07 -5.30
CA PRO A 50 -4.30 -8.36 -4.72
C PRO A 50 -5.44 -9.04 -5.49
N THR A 51 -5.66 -10.33 -5.23
CA THR A 51 -6.92 -10.97 -5.60
C THR A 51 -8.07 -10.34 -4.82
N ALA A 52 -9.32 -10.55 -5.24
CA ALA A 52 -10.48 -10.02 -4.51
C ALA A 52 -10.61 -10.60 -3.09
N GLU A 53 -10.22 -11.86 -2.91
CA GLU A 53 -10.24 -12.54 -1.61
C GLU A 53 -9.16 -11.97 -0.68
N ASP A 54 -7.92 -11.91 -1.15
CA ASP A 54 -6.82 -11.30 -0.40
C ASP A 54 -7.09 -9.83 -0.11
N GLY A 55 -7.71 -9.12 -1.06
CA GLY A 55 -8.06 -7.71 -0.91
C GLY A 55 -9.04 -7.47 0.24
N LYS A 56 -9.96 -8.41 0.50
CA LYS A 56 -10.88 -8.35 1.63
C LYS A 56 -10.15 -8.57 2.96
N LEU A 57 -9.28 -9.59 3.03
CA LEU A 57 -8.47 -9.84 4.22
C LEU A 57 -7.55 -8.66 4.54
N LEU A 58 -6.92 -8.09 3.51
CA LEU A 58 -6.06 -6.91 3.63
C LEU A 58 -6.83 -5.70 4.13
N ARG A 59 -8.06 -5.46 3.66
CA ARG A 59 -8.91 -4.37 4.16
C ARG A 59 -9.10 -4.46 5.67
N ASP A 60 -9.40 -5.65 6.17
CA ASP A 60 -9.68 -5.86 7.59
C ASP A 60 -8.40 -5.65 8.41
N LEU A 61 -7.25 -6.20 7.99
CA LEU A 61 -5.95 -5.95 8.63
C LEU A 61 -5.54 -4.47 8.61
N ILE A 62 -5.78 -3.76 7.50
CA ILE A 62 -5.50 -2.32 7.37
C ILE A 62 -6.38 -1.52 8.32
N HIS A 63 -7.65 -1.92 8.48
CA HIS A 63 -8.60 -1.24 9.37
C HIS A 63 -8.24 -1.43 10.86
N ASP A 64 -7.79 -2.63 11.23
CA ASP A 64 -7.55 -3.01 12.62
C ASP A 64 -6.15 -2.63 13.12
N ALA A 65 -5.21 -2.35 12.21
CA ALA A 65 -3.84 -1.97 12.55
C ALA A 65 -3.75 -0.53 13.08
N GLU A 66 -3.02 -0.33 14.19
CA GLU A 66 -2.72 1.00 14.72
C GLU A 66 -1.73 1.77 13.83
N THR A 67 -0.80 1.06 13.18
CA THR A 67 0.18 1.62 12.23
C THR A 67 0.47 0.60 11.12
N ILE A 68 0.86 1.11 9.95
CA ILE A 68 1.18 0.30 8.78
C ILE A 68 2.46 0.85 8.13
N TYR A 69 3.33 -0.05 7.69
CA TYR A 69 4.55 0.29 6.97
C TYR A 69 4.67 -0.54 5.69
N TRP A 70 5.39 0.01 4.71
CA TRP A 70 5.69 -0.65 3.46
C TRP A 70 7.21 -0.77 3.28
N ASP A 71 7.70 -2.00 3.13
CA ASP A 71 9.08 -2.27 2.71
C ASP A 71 9.15 -2.15 1.18
N THR A 72 9.73 -1.04 0.70
CA THR A 72 9.81 -0.70 -0.73
C THR A 72 10.72 -1.63 -1.51
N GLU A 73 11.70 -2.28 -0.86
CA GLU A 73 12.59 -3.22 -1.53
C GLU A 73 12.00 -4.62 -1.64
N LYS A 74 11.29 -5.07 -0.60
CA LYS A 74 10.75 -6.43 -0.55
C LYS A 74 9.31 -6.52 -1.02
N GLY A 75 8.60 -5.40 -1.14
CA GLY A 75 7.19 -5.37 -1.46
C GLY A 75 6.34 -6.01 -0.35
N VAL A 76 6.64 -5.70 0.90
CA VAL A 76 5.99 -6.30 2.08
C VAL A 76 5.23 -5.23 2.85
N LEU A 77 3.94 -5.48 3.10
CA LEU A 77 3.12 -4.69 4.00
C LEU A 77 3.31 -5.21 5.44
N ILE A 78 3.74 -4.33 6.33
CA ILE A 78 4.04 -4.65 7.73
C ILE A 78 2.99 -3.97 8.59
N PHE A 79 2.16 -4.78 9.25
CA PHE A 79 1.17 -4.31 10.20
C PHE A 79 1.81 -4.16 11.58
N GLY A 80 1.56 -3.02 12.22
CA GLY A 80 1.87 -2.81 13.62
C GLY A 80 0.96 -3.62 14.53
N LYS A 81 0.64 -3.09 15.70
CA LYS A 81 -0.31 -3.73 16.60
C LYS A 81 -1.70 -3.75 15.94
N VAL A 82 -2.32 -4.93 15.89
CA VAL A 82 -3.68 -5.16 15.36
C VAL A 82 -4.62 -5.42 16.54
N LYS A 83 -5.85 -4.88 16.48
CA LYS A 83 -6.85 -5.02 17.54
C LYS A 83 -7.67 -6.29 17.47
#